data_AF-A0A2N8MAL7-F1
#
_entry.id   AF-A0A2N8MAL7-F1
#
_cell.length_a   1.000
_cell.length_b   1.000
_cell.length_c   1.000
_cell.angle_alpha   90.00
_cell.angle_beta   90.00
_cell.angle_gamma   90.00
#
_symmetry.space_group_name_H-M   'P 1'
#
loop_
_entity.id
_entity.type
_entity.pdbx_description
1 polymer ?
#
loop_
_entity_poly.entity_id
_entity_poly.type
_entity_poly.pdbx_seq_one_letter_code
_entity_poly.pdbx_strand_id
1 'polypeptide(L)'
;MTVWIGEIQWMLRKGFDLSRAPVLSSLPGIVEGDAILHEDTGEEPQWPAADVIVGNPPFMGSKFHLRRLGTGYVGKMRECYQGRVPAGADLVCYWFEKSRAMVAEHRVRRVGLLATKSIANAEPSRQVLDRIIAA
;
A
#
# COMPACT_ATOMS: atom_id res chain seq x y z
N MET A 1 1.37 -20.21 2.09
CA MET A 1 1.05 -21.01 0.89
C MET A 1 -0.41 -21.45 1.02
N THR A 2 -1.35 -20.59 0.66
CA THR A 2 -2.78 -20.81 1.00
C THR A 2 -3.73 -20.21 -0.04
N VAL A 3 -3.30 -19.16 -0.75
CA VAL A 3 -4.09 -18.51 -1.81
C VAL A 3 -4.38 -19.46 -2.98
N TRP A 4 -3.40 -20.30 -3.34
CA TRP A 4 -3.49 -21.26 -4.45
C TRP A 4 -4.55 -22.35 -4.25
N ILE A 5 -4.68 -22.89 -3.03
CA ILE A 5 -5.70 -23.90 -2.74
C ILE A 5 -7.10 -23.28 -2.85
N GLY A 6 -7.25 -22.01 -2.43
CA GLY A 6 -8.51 -21.29 -2.55
C GLY A 6 -8.92 -21.06 -4.01
N GLU A 7 -7.98 -20.62 -4.86
CA GLU A 7 -8.21 -20.42 -6.28
C GLU A 7 -8.55 -21.72 -7.00
N ILE A 8 -7.77 -22.78 -6.77
CA ILE A 8 -8.04 -24.12 -7.32
C ILE A 8 -9.43 -24.62 -6.91
N GLN A 9 -9.80 -24.47 -5.63
CA GLN A 9 -11.13 -24.85 -5.14
C GLN A 9 -12.24 -24.00 -5.77
N TRP A 10 -12.01 -22.70 -5.99
CA TRP A 10 -12.97 -21.82 -6.64
C TRP A 10 -13.17 -22.18 -8.12
N MET A 11 -12.08 -22.40 -8.86
CA MET A 11 -12.10 -22.80 -10.27
C MET A 11 -12.86 -24.12 -10.47
N LEU A 12 -12.55 -25.13 -9.64
CA LEU A 12 -13.25 -26.43 -9.67
C LEU A 12 -14.74 -26.30 -9.37
N ARG A 13 -15.14 -25.48 -8.40
CA ARG A 13 -16.56 -25.26 -8.06
C ARG A 13 -17.33 -24.49 -9.13
N LYS A 14 -16.65 -23.73 -9.98
CA LYS A 14 -17.24 -22.90 -11.03
C LYS A 14 -17.11 -23.51 -12.42
N GLY A 15 -16.58 -24.72 -12.54
CA GLY A 15 -16.45 -25.45 -13.81
C GLY A 15 -15.36 -24.91 -14.72
N PHE A 16 -14.39 -24.18 -14.19
CA PHE A 16 -13.21 -23.73 -14.94
C PHE A 16 -12.17 -24.86 -15.01
N ASP A 17 -11.56 -25.04 -16.17
CA ASP A 17 -10.51 -26.02 -16.36
C ASP A 17 -9.27 -25.62 -15.55
N LEU A 18 -8.63 -26.59 -14.88
CA LEU A 18 -7.46 -26.33 -14.05
C LEU A 18 -6.32 -25.87 -14.95
N SER A 19 -6.04 -24.56 -14.99
CA SER A 19 -4.87 -24.04 -15.68
C SER A 19 -3.63 -24.68 -15.04
N ARG A 20 -2.90 -25.50 -15.82
CA ARG A 20 -1.68 -26.19 -15.38
C ARG A 20 -0.42 -25.33 -15.50
N ALA A 21 -0.56 -24.11 -16.04
CA ALA A 21 0.52 -23.12 -16.15
C ALA A 21 0.05 -21.69 -15.77
N PRO A 22 -0.58 -21.46 -14.59
CA PRO A 22 -1.17 -20.17 -14.24
C PRO A 22 -0.13 -19.16 -13.72
N VAL A 23 1.13 -19.58 -13.49
CA VAL A 23 2.14 -18.81 -12.76
C VAL A 23 2.62 -17.56 -13.50
N LEU A 24 2.45 -17.50 -14.83
CA LEU A 24 3.06 -16.46 -15.68
C LEU A 24 2.05 -15.68 -16.54
N SER A 25 0.75 -15.93 -16.42
CA SER A 25 -0.24 -15.11 -17.12
C SER A 25 -0.46 -13.80 -16.37
N SER A 26 -0.35 -12.67 -17.06
CA SER A 26 -0.74 -11.36 -16.53
C SER A 26 -2.21 -11.42 -16.07
N LEU A 27 -2.44 -11.15 -14.79
CA LEU A 27 -3.78 -11.08 -14.24
C LEU A 27 -4.36 -9.68 -14.49
N PRO A 28 -5.53 -9.56 -15.13
CA PRO A 28 -6.18 -8.26 -15.32
C PRO A 28 -6.34 -7.53 -13.98
N GLY A 29 -5.87 -6.29 -13.92
CA GLY A 29 -5.96 -5.45 -12.71
C GLY A 29 -4.81 -5.64 -11.71
N ILE A 30 -3.86 -6.54 -11.96
CA ILE A 30 -2.60 -6.61 -11.20
C ILE A 30 -1.52 -5.87 -11.98
N VAL A 31 -0.95 -4.85 -11.35
CA VAL A 31 0.15 -4.06 -11.90
C VAL A 31 1.39 -4.32 -11.05
N GLU A 32 2.49 -4.68 -11.70
CA GLU A 32 3.79 -4.74 -11.06
C GLU A 32 4.36 -3.34 -10.92
N GLY A 33 4.72 -2.95 -9.69
CA GLY A 33 5.32 -1.65 -9.42
C GLY A 33 5.33 -1.34 -7.93
N ASP A 34 6.08 -0.29 -7.59
CA ASP A 34 6.06 0.29 -6.26
C ASP A 34 4.78 1.14 -6.09
N ALA A 35 4.05 0.91 -5.01
CA ALA A 35 2.78 1.59 -4.74
C ALA A 35 2.94 2.99 -4.14
N ILE A 36 4.12 3.35 -3.63
CA ILE A 36 4.38 4.61 -2.93
C ILE A 36 5.44 5.47 -3.62
N LEU A 37 6.36 4.91 -4.40
CA LEU A 37 7.41 5.70 -5.03
C LEU A 37 7.84 5.15 -6.39
N HIS A 38 7.77 5.95 -7.45
CA HIS A 38 8.54 5.66 -8.66
C HIS A 38 10.01 5.95 -8.40
N GLU A 39 10.84 4.91 -8.24
CA GLU A 39 12.24 5.09 -7.84
C GLU A 39 13.04 5.91 -8.88
N ASP A 40 12.76 5.75 -10.17
CA ASP A 40 13.46 6.46 -11.24
C ASP A 40 13.23 7.98 -11.18
N THR A 41 11.98 8.41 -10.99
CA THR A 41 11.58 9.83 -11.02
C THR A 41 11.53 10.47 -9.63
N GLY A 42 11.41 9.67 -8.57
CA GLY A 42 11.13 10.15 -7.21
C GLY A 42 9.68 10.58 -7.00
N GLU A 43 8.79 10.37 -7.97
CA GLU A 43 7.41 10.83 -7.92
C GLU A 43 6.47 9.82 -7.25
N GLU A 44 5.36 10.32 -6.73
CA GLU A 44 4.28 9.50 -6.21
C GLU A 44 3.54 8.79 -7.36
N PRO A 45 3.43 7.44 -7.36
CA PRO A 45 2.81 6.71 -8.45
C PRO A 45 1.30 6.94 -8.52
N GLN A 46 0.69 6.88 -9.70
CA GLN A 46 -0.78 6.96 -9.79
C GLN A 46 -1.41 5.59 -9.49
N TRP A 47 -2.30 5.55 -8.49
CA TRP A 47 -3.12 4.36 -8.25
C TRP A 47 -4.28 4.28 -9.25
N PRO A 48 -4.68 3.06 -9.65
CA PRO A 48 -5.82 2.87 -10.54
C PRO A 48 -7.11 3.42 -9.92
N ALA A 49 -8.08 3.75 -10.77
CA ALA A 49 -9.40 4.17 -10.32
C ALA A 49 -10.07 3.03 -9.55
N ALA A 50 -10.64 3.35 -8.38
CA ALA A 50 -11.31 2.39 -7.53
C ALA A 50 -12.39 3.06 -6.68
N ASP A 51 -13.55 2.41 -6.49
CA ASP A 51 -14.56 2.88 -5.55
C ASP A 51 -14.13 2.70 -4.09
N VAL A 52 -13.35 1.63 -3.81
CA VAL A 52 -12.94 1.22 -2.47
C VAL A 52 -11.50 0.72 -2.50
N ILE A 53 -10.71 1.10 -1.49
CA ILE A 53 -9.37 0.58 -1.26
C ILE A 53 -9.41 -0.38 -0.07
N VAL A 54 -8.99 -1.63 -0.28
CA VAL A 54 -8.78 -2.60 0.80
C VAL A 54 -7.41 -3.26 0.67
N GLY A 55 -6.76 -3.55 1.79
CA GLY A 55 -5.47 -4.23 1.72
C GLY A 55 -4.75 -4.41 3.04
N ASN A 56 -3.60 -5.06 2.92
CA ASN A 56 -2.65 -5.29 4.00
C ASN A 56 -1.27 -4.80 3.56
N PRO A 57 -1.02 -3.49 3.58
CA PRO A 57 0.27 -2.95 3.13
C PRO A 57 1.41 -3.41 4.05
N PRO A 58 2.67 -3.33 3.60
CA PRO A 58 3.81 -3.77 4.40
C PRO A 58 3.99 -2.93 5.66
N PHE A 59 4.36 -3.58 6.76
CA PHE A 59 4.63 -2.94 8.05
C PHE A 59 6.12 -2.85 8.32
N MET A 60 6.62 -1.65 8.57
CA MET A 60 8.04 -1.46 8.87
C MET A 60 8.28 -0.16 9.61
N GLY A 61 8.66 -0.27 10.89
CA GLY A 61 9.07 0.88 11.67
C GLY A 61 10.29 1.60 11.06
N SER A 62 10.30 2.92 11.18
CA SER A 62 11.27 3.82 10.52
C SER A 62 12.74 3.51 10.76
N LYS A 63 13.08 2.95 11.92
CA LYS A 63 14.45 2.50 12.24
C LYS A 63 15.00 1.46 11.26
N PHE A 64 14.13 0.75 10.55
CA PHE A 64 14.53 -0.27 9.58
C PHE A 64 14.52 0.22 8.13
N HIS A 65 13.98 1.41 7.84
CA HIS A 65 13.86 1.93 6.48
C HIS A 65 15.23 1.98 5.80
N LEU A 66 16.20 2.69 6.39
CA LEU A 66 17.54 2.83 5.80
C LEU A 66 18.24 1.48 5.63
N ARG A 67 18.10 0.58 6.61
CA ARG A 67 18.75 -0.73 6.58
C ARG A 67 18.15 -1.68 5.54
N ARG A 68 16.85 -1.58 5.25
CA ARG A 68 16.13 -2.52 4.37
C ARG A 68 15.86 -1.99 2.97
N LEU A 69 15.63 -0.69 2.85
CA LEU A 69 15.26 -0.03 1.58
C LEU A 69 16.43 0.79 1.01
N GLY A 70 17.47 1.05 1.80
CA GLY A 70 18.63 1.84 1.38
C GLY A 70 18.41 3.35 1.51
N THR A 71 19.52 4.09 1.57
CA THR A 71 19.51 5.54 1.77
C THR A 71 18.90 6.30 0.60
N GLY A 72 19.21 5.89 -0.64
CA GLY A 72 18.72 6.54 -1.86
C GLY A 72 17.18 6.50 -1.97
N TYR A 73 16.60 5.30 -1.87
CA TYR A 73 15.15 5.12 -1.88
C TYR A 73 14.46 5.90 -0.76
N VAL A 74 14.96 5.79 0.47
CA VAL A 74 14.35 6.45 1.64
C VAL A 74 14.43 7.97 1.54
N GLY A 75 15.50 8.50 0.95
CA GLY A 75 15.63 9.94 0.66
C GLY A 75 14.52 10.41 -0.26
N LYS A 76 14.39 9.80 -1.44
CA LYS A 76 13.34 10.11 -2.43
C LYS A 76 11.93 9.93 -1.86
N MET A 77 11.70 8.84 -1.12
CA MET A 77 10.41 8.58 -0.46
C MET A 77 10.03 9.69 0.53
N ARG A 78 10.97 10.15 1.36
CA ARG A 78 10.71 11.19 2.34
C ARG A 78 10.51 12.57 1.72
N GLU A 79 11.23 12.86 0.63
CA GLU A 79 11.07 14.08 -0.16
C GLU A 79 9.68 14.12 -0.82
N CYS A 80 9.29 13.04 -1.51
CA CYS A 80 8.00 12.89 -2.18
C CYS A 80 6.80 13.10 -1.23
N TYR A 81 6.92 12.67 0.03
CA TYR A 81 5.86 12.79 1.05
C TYR A 81 6.10 13.89 2.08
N GLN A 82 7.03 14.80 1.81
CA GLN A 82 7.38 15.88 2.74
C GLN A 82 6.16 16.71 3.14
N GLY A 83 6.02 16.99 4.44
CA GLY A 83 4.88 17.73 5.00
C GLY A 83 3.56 16.94 5.10
N ARG A 84 3.51 15.72 4.55
CA ARG A 84 2.34 14.81 4.64
C ARG A 84 2.61 13.62 5.56
N VAL A 85 3.78 13.00 5.42
CA VAL A 85 4.20 11.85 6.24
C VAL A 85 5.49 12.20 6.99
N PRO A 86 5.50 12.16 8.34
CA PRO A 86 6.72 12.37 9.10
C PRO A 86 7.80 11.32 8.78
N ALA A 87 9.06 11.74 8.66
CA ALA A 87 10.19 10.85 8.32
C ALA A 87 10.36 9.64 9.26
N GLY A 88 9.89 9.75 10.51
CA GLY A 88 9.93 8.71 11.52
C GLY A 88 8.70 7.78 11.55
N ALA A 89 7.71 7.99 10.68
CA ALA A 89 6.49 7.18 10.66
C ALA A 89 6.76 5.74 10.17
N ASP A 90 5.89 4.81 10.54
CA ASP A 90 5.90 3.45 9.98
C ASP A 90 5.64 3.49 8.47
N LEU A 91 6.22 2.54 7.73
CA LEU A 91 6.08 2.44 6.28
C LEU A 91 4.61 2.33 5.84
N VAL A 92 3.74 1.71 6.64
CA VAL A 92 2.31 1.60 6.32
C VAL A 92 1.62 2.97 6.24
N CYS A 93 2.13 4.00 6.92
CA CYS A 93 1.55 5.34 6.94
C CYS A 93 1.50 5.99 5.55
N TYR A 94 2.39 5.62 4.64
CA TYR A 94 2.40 6.14 3.26
C TYR A 94 1.14 5.71 2.48
N TRP A 95 0.66 4.47 2.69
CA TRP A 95 -0.61 4.02 2.12
C TRP A 95 -1.80 4.73 2.73
N PHE A 96 -1.77 5.01 4.03
CA PHE A 96 -2.84 5.76 4.71
C PHE A 96 -2.96 7.19 4.18
N GLU A 97 -1.84 7.93 4.08
CA GLU A 97 -1.88 9.30 3.58
C GLU A 97 -2.35 9.35 2.12
N LYS A 98 -1.85 8.45 1.28
CA LYS A 98 -2.28 8.39 -0.12
C LYS A 98 -3.76 8.04 -0.27
N SER A 99 -4.24 7.05 0.49
CA SER A 99 -5.66 6.69 0.50
C SER A 99 -6.53 7.85 0.98
N ARG A 100 -6.09 8.58 2.02
CA ARG A 100 -6.76 9.78 2.53
C ARG A 100 -6.84 10.87 1.45
N ALA A 101 -5.75 11.12 0.73
CA ALA A 101 -5.74 12.08 -0.36
C ALA A 101 -6.75 11.72 -1.46
N MET A 102 -6.82 10.45 -1.86
CA MET A 102 -7.81 9.99 -2.85
C MET A 102 -9.26 10.12 -2.37
N VAL A 103 -9.52 9.94 -1.06
CA VAL A 103 -10.85 10.19 -0.48
C VAL A 103 -11.18 11.69 -0.49
N ALA A 104 -10.22 12.55 -0.12
CA ALA A 104 -10.40 14.01 -0.15
C ALA A 104 -10.63 14.55 -1.57
N GLU A 105 -10.05 13.90 -2.57
CA GLU A 105 -10.27 14.19 -4.00
C GLU A 105 -11.54 13.55 -4.58
N HIS A 106 -12.35 12.87 -3.74
CA HIS A 106 -13.55 12.12 -4.16
C HIS A 106 -13.30 11.02 -5.21
N ARG A 107 -12.04 10.56 -5.35
CA ARG A 107 -11.68 9.46 -6.24
C ARG A 107 -12.00 8.09 -5.67
N VAL A 108 -12.10 7.99 -4.34
CA VAL A 108 -12.39 6.77 -3.58
C VAL A 108 -13.46 7.07 -2.53
N ARG A 109 -14.41 6.15 -2.32
CA ARG A 109 -15.51 6.34 -1.37
C ARG A 109 -15.19 5.82 0.02
N ARG A 110 -14.44 4.72 0.11
CA ARG A 110 -14.12 4.03 1.37
C ARG A 110 -12.74 3.39 1.33
N VAL A 111 -12.10 3.32 2.49
CA VAL A 111 -10.76 2.75 2.66
C VAL A 111 -10.76 1.83 3.87
N GLY A 112 -10.17 0.64 3.75
CA GLY A 112 -9.95 -0.31 4.85
C GLY A 112 -8.58 -0.98 4.74
N LEU A 113 -7.62 -0.51 5.53
CA LEU A 113 -6.25 -1.03 5.54
C LEU A 113 -5.92 -1.68 6.88
N LEU A 114 -5.25 -2.82 6.83
CA LEU A 114 -4.62 -3.40 8.02
C LEU A 114 -3.33 -2.63 8.36
N ALA A 115 -3.02 -2.57 9.66
CA ALA A 115 -1.84 -1.91 10.18
C ALA A 115 -1.41 -2.50 11.52
N THR A 116 -0.16 -2.22 11.92
CA THR A 116 0.32 -2.50 13.27
C THR A 116 -0.39 -1.61 14.29
N LYS A 117 -0.74 -2.15 15.45
CA LYS A 117 -1.35 -1.37 16.55
C LYS A 117 -0.51 -0.14 16.96
N SER A 118 0.80 -0.18 16.73
CA SER A 118 1.71 0.90 17.09
C SER A 118 1.42 2.21 16.35
N ILE A 119 0.88 2.19 15.12
CA ILE A 119 0.64 3.46 14.39
C ILE A 119 -0.40 4.35 15.08
N ALA A 120 -1.29 3.77 15.89
CA ALA A 120 -2.29 4.50 16.65
C ALA A 120 -1.80 5.00 18.02
N ASN A 121 -0.64 4.51 18.49
CA ASN A 121 -0.17 4.73 19.86
C ASN A 121 1.26 5.29 19.96
N ALA A 122 1.94 5.46 18.82
CA ALA A 122 3.33 5.91 18.79
C ALA A 122 3.52 7.09 17.82
N GLU A 123 4.20 8.11 18.31
CA GLU A 123 4.71 9.20 17.49
C GLU A 123 5.89 8.71 16.61
N PRO A 124 6.06 9.25 15.40
CA PRO A 124 5.21 10.26 14.76
C PRO A 124 4.11 9.67 13.87
N SER A 125 3.89 8.35 13.92
CA SER A 125 2.90 7.67 13.06
C SER A 125 1.47 8.13 13.35
N ARG A 126 1.18 8.48 14.60
CA ARG A 126 -0.14 8.95 15.04
C ARG A 126 -0.60 10.21 14.29
N GLN A 127 0.32 11.12 13.98
CA GLN A 127 0.03 12.36 13.24
C GLN A 127 -0.62 12.12 11.88
N VAL A 128 -0.25 11.00 11.22
CA VAL A 128 -0.85 10.63 9.93
C VAL A 128 -2.31 10.23 10.11
N LEU A 129 -2.66 9.54 11.20
CA LEU A 129 -4.03 9.16 11.50
C LEU A 129 -4.88 10.34 11.94
N ASP A 130 -4.31 11.29 12.68
CA ASP A 130 -5.05 12.47 13.13
C ASP A 130 -5.53 13.32 11.93
N ARG A 131 -4.73 13.38 10.84
CA ARG A 131 -5.14 14.00 9.56
C ARG A 131 -6.32 13.28 8.88
N ILE A 132 -6.50 11.99 9.13
CA ILE A 132 -7.63 11.21 8.59
C ILE A 132 -8.90 11.49 9.38
N ILE A 133 -8.77 11.65 10.71
CA ILE A 133 -9.91 11.97 11.58
C ILE A 133 -10.41 13.41 11.35
N ALA A 134 -9.51 14.33 11.02
CA ALA A 134 -9.83 15.72 10.77
C ALA A 134 -10.46 16.00 9.39
N ALA A 135 -10.51 15.02 8.49
CA ALA A 135 -11.05 15.12 7.14
C ALA A 135 -12.49 14.57 7.06
#